data_AF-A0AAW2JJM1-F1
#
_entry.id   AF-A0AAW2JJM1-F1
#
_cell.length_a   1.000
_cell.length_b   1.000
_cell.length_c   1.000
_cell.angle_alpha   90.00
_cell.angle_beta   90.00
_cell.angle_gamma   90.00
#
_symmetry.space_group_name_H-M   'P 1'
#
loop_
_entity.id
_entity.type
_entity.pdbx_description
1 polymer ?
#
loop_
_entity_poly.entity_id
_entity_poly.type
_entity_poly.pdbx_seq_one_letter_code
_entity_poly.pdbx_strand_id
1 'polypeptide(L)'
;MSQNLPNTIHEANKFDGTNYSNWLRNLRIVFDFENQTYILDKSLPQTLPKGFLHGECLTIEKFTQWHEDNRNVHSIILSLMSNEIQKQYERYEDVWSIMHSMKELYAVPDRHIRYAVMKAFFGARMIEGSSVRNHGVMMLLKEADRPGKRGGSGNNKNTV
;
A
#
# COMPACT_ATOMS: atom_id res chain seq x y z
N MET A 1 23.64 -14.56 -9.06
CA MET A 1 23.70 -13.97 -10.43
C MET A 1 22.57 -12.97 -10.54
N SER A 2 22.86 -11.69 -10.80
CA SER A 2 21.82 -10.68 -11.00
C SER A 2 21.13 -10.94 -12.33
N GLN A 3 19.91 -11.47 -12.30
CA GLN A 3 19.02 -11.41 -13.46
C GLN A 3 18.71 -9.92 -13.70
N ASN A 4 19.42 -9.31 -14.64
CA ASN A 4 19.14 -7.96 -15.11
C ASN A 4 17.80 -8.02 -15.85
N LEU A 5 16.71 -7.77 -15.14
CA LEU A 5 15.43 -7.50 -15.75
C LEU A 5 15.64 -6.34 -16.74
N PRO A 6 15.34 -6.49 -18.05
CA PRO A 6 15.58 -5.46 -19.04
C PRO A 6 15.04 -4.11 -18.57
N ASN A 7 15.81 -3.02 -18.73
CA ASN A 7 15.46 -1.68 -18.24
C ASN A 7 14.03 -1.24 -18.63
N THR A 8 13.54 -1.69 -19.80
CA THR A 8 12.16 -1.43 -20.27
C THR A 8 11.09 -2.09 -19.39
N ILE A 9 11.36 -3.30 -18.88
CA ILE A 9 10.47 -4.00 -17.94
C ILE A 9 10.54 -3.33 -16.56
N HIS A 10 11.70 -2.81 -16.17
CA HIS A 10 11.86 -2.06 -14.92
C HIS A 10 11.03 -0.77 -14.92
N GLU A 11 11.08 0.03 -15.99
CA GLU A 11 10.28 1.25 -16.09
C GLU A 11 8.78 0.99 -16.20
N ALA A 12 8.36 -0.03 -16.98
CA ALA A 12 6.95 -0.37 -17.15
C ALA A 12 6.30 -0.93 -15.87
N ASN A 13 7.10 -1.46 -14.93
CA ASN A 13 6.65 -2.04 -13.68
C ASN A 13 6.95 -1.15 -12.47
N LYS A 14 7.25 0.13 -12.69
CA LYS A 14 7.55 1.07 -11.61
C LYS A 14 6.28 1.42 -10.83
N PHE A 15 6.38 1.39 -9.50
CA PHE A 15 5.32 1.78 -8.59
C PHE A 15 5.28 3.30 -8.41
N ASP A 16 4.15 3.90 -8.76
CA ASP A 16 3.92 5.36 -8.73
C ASP A 16 2.88 5.78 -7.69
N GLY A 17 2.38 4.85 -6.88
CA GLY A 17 1.35 5.09 -5.88
C GLY A 17 -0.09 4.91 -6.38
N THR A 18 -0.31 4.85 -7.69
CA THR A 18 -1.65 4.68 -8.29
C THR A 18 -1.92 3.25 -8.75
N ASN A 19 -0.86 2.47 -8.97
CA ASN A 19 -0.92 1.17 -9.63
C ASN A 19 -0.70 -0.04 -8.68
N TYR A 20 -0.97 0.10 -7.38
CA TYR A 20 -0.61 -0.90 -6.35
C TYR A 20 -1.05 -2.33 -6.68
N SER A 21 -2.30 -2.55 -7.09
CA SER A 21 -2.80 -3.91 -7.38
C SER A 21 -2.08 -4.56 -8.58
N ASN A 22 -1.76 -3.78 -9.61
CA ASN A 22 -1.04 -4.29 -10.77
C ASN A 22 0.44 -4.55 -10.43
N TRP A 23 1.06 -3.61 -9.71
CA TRP A 23 2.43 -3.73 -9.23
C TRP A 23 2.62 -4.97 -8.33
N LEU A 24 1.75 -5.15 -7.33
CA LEU A 24 1.78 -6.32 -6.44
C LEU A 24 1.61 -7.64 -7.21
N ARG A 25 0.72 -7.68 -8.21
CA ARG A 25 0.55 -8.87 -9.06
C ARG A 25 1.83 -9.21 -9.82
N ASN A 26 2.49 -8.20 -10.39
CA ASN A 26 3.71 -8.40 -11.16
C ASN A 26 4.87 -8.86 -10.26
N LEU A 27 5.00 -8.29 -9.05
CA LEU A 27 5.97 -8.76 -8.06
C LEU A 27 5.76 -10.23 -7.70
N ARG A 28 4.51 -10.63 -7.43
CA ARG A 28 4.21 -12.03 -7.10
C ARG A 28 4.63 -12.96 -8.24
N ILE A 29 4.41 -12.61 -9.50
CA ILE A 29 4.85 -13.43 -10.65
C ILE A 29 6.37 -13.56 -10.70
N VAL A 30 7.10 -12.45 -10.53
CA VAL A 30 8.58 -12.45 -10.57
C VAL A 30 9.15 -13.29 -9.44
N PHE A 31 8.67 -13.11 -8.21
CA PHE A 31 9.20 -13.84 -7.06
C PHE A 31 8.69 -15.28 -6.97
N ASP A 32 7.59 -15.63 -7.64
CA ASP A 32 7.12 -17.00 -7.73
C ASP A 32 8.10 -17.84 -8.58
N PHE A 33 8.60 -17.27 -9.66
CA PHE A 33 9.65 -17.88 -10.48
C PHE A 33 10.92 -18.19 -9.68
N GLU A 34 11.29 -17.32 -8.73
CA GLU A 34 12.47 -17.50 -7.87
C GLU A 34 12.17 -18.24 -6.55
N ASN A 35 10.93 -18.69 -6.33
CA ASN A 35 10.46 -19.33 -5.10
C ASN A 35 10.66 -18.45 -3.83
N GLN A 36 10.55 -17.14 -3.97
CA GLN A 36 10.77 -16.12 -2.92
C GLN A 36 9.49 -15.38 -2.51
N THR A 37 8.32 -15.76 -3.04
CA THR A 37 7.02 -15.13 -2.69
C THR A 37 6.74 -15.11 -1.19
N TYR A 38 7.28 -16.07 -0.45
CA TYR A 38 7.12 -16.17 1.01
C TYR A 38 7.69 -14.94 1.76
N ILE A 39 8.66 -14.22 1.18
CA ILE A 39 9.26 -12.99 1.74
C ILE A 39 8.24 -11.84 1.76
N LEU A 40 7.29 -11.82 0.82
CA LEU A 40 6.25 -10.78 0.76
C LEU A 40 5.21 -10.92 1.87
N ASP A 41 4.95 -12.16 2.28
CA ASP A 41 3.79 -12.50 3.12
C ASP A 41 4.21 -12.80 4.59
N LYS A 42 5.47 -13.11 4.85
CA LYS A 42 5.96 -13.54 6.17
C LYS A 42 7.00 -12.59 6.73
N SER A 43 6.89 -12.30 8.03
CA SER A 43 7.85 -11.48 8.77
C SER A 43 9.23 -12.12 8.80
N LEU A 44 10.27 -11.29 8.76
CA LEU A 44 11.65 -11.72 8.90
C LEU A 44 11.88 -12.45 10.26
N PRO A 45 12.42 -13.68 10.27
CA PRO A 45 12.75 -14.37 11.51
C PRO A 45 13.82 -13.62 12.31
N GLN A 46 13.51 -13.25 13.56
CA GLN A 46 14.45 -12.51 14.41
C GLN A 46 15.42 -13.40 15.19
N THR A 47 15.08 -14.69 15.37
CA THR A 47 15.89 -15.64 16.13
C THR A 47 15.89 -17.00 15.47
N LEU A 48 16.98 -17.74 15.66
CA LEU A 48 17.04 -19.16 15.33
C LEU A 48 15.99 -19.91 16.17
N PRO A 49 15.16 -20.79 15.57
CA PRO A 49 14.19 -21.60 16.32
C PRO A 49 14.88 -22.40 17.43
N LYS A 50 14.43 -22.25 18.68
CA LYS A 50 14.98 -22.97 19.85
C LYS A 50 14.50 -24.43 19.84
N GLY A 51 15.37 -25.36 19.46
CA GLY A 51 15.06 -26.79 19.49
C GLY A 51 16.14 -27.60 18.78
N PHE A 52 17.30 -27.69 19.41
CA PHE A 52 18.54 -28.20 18.83
C PHE A 52 18.74 -29.66 19.21
N LEU A 53 18.46 -30.61 18.30
CA LEU A 53 19.05 -31.95 18.24
C LEU A 53 18.86 -32.51 16.83
N HIS A 54 19.95 -32.64 16.06
CA HIS A 54 20.02 -33.29 14.74
C HIS A 54 19.23 -32.60 13.59
N GLY A 55 19.84 -31.56 12.98
CA GLY A 55 19.23 -30.74 11.92
C GLY A 55 19.72 -29.28 11.88
N GLU A 56 20.60 -28.92 12.82
CA GLU A 56 21.07 -27.56 13.11
C GLU A 56 21.69 -26.86 11.91
N CYS A 57 22.51 -27.57 11.12
CA CYS A 57 23.15 -27.02 9.94
C CYS A 57 22.11 -26.62 8.87
N LEU A 58 21.11 -27.48 8.63
CA LEU A 58 20.00 -27.20 7.71
C LEU A 58 19.13 -26.04 8.21
N THR A 59 18.98 -25.85 9.51
CA THR A 59 18.23 -24.72 10.07
C THR A 59 19.00 -23.41 10.00
N ILE A 60 20.33 -23.43 10.19
CA ILE A 60 21.19 -22.25 10.03
C ILE A 60 21.24 -21.85 8.55
N GLU A 61 21.38 -22.81 7.64
CA GLU A 61 21.36 -22.57 6.20
C GLU A 61 20.03 -21.94 5.76
N LYS A 62 18.88 -22.49 6.20
CA LYS A 62 17.57 -21.91 5.92
C LYS A 62 17.40 -20.50 6.50
N PHE A 63 17.91 -20.26 7.71
CA PHE A 63 17.87 -18.94 8.33
C PHE A 63 18.71 -17.93 7.52
N THR A 64 19.93 -18.28 7.16
CA THR A 64 20.81 -17.45 6.33
C THR A 64 20.21 -17.20 4.95
N GLN A 65 19.66 -18.23 4.31
CA GLN A 65 18.98 -18.12 3.01
C GLN A 65 17.81 -17.13 3.08
N TRP A 66 17.01 -17.19 4.14
CA TRP A 66 15.90 -16.25 4.31
C TRP A 66 16.39 -14.80 4.39
N HIS A 67 17.47 -14.54 5.13
CA HIS A 67 18.05 -13.19 5.23
C HIS A 67 18.63 -12.70 3.90
N GLU A 68 19.23 -13.59 3.11
CA GLU A 68 19.72 -13.28 1.76
C GLU A 68 18.55 -12.99 0.80
N ASP A 69 17.52 -13.83 0.81
CA ASP A 69 16.31 -13.64 0.01
C ASP A 69 15.61 -12.33 0.38
N ASN A 70 15.47 -12.01 1.68
CA ASN A 70 14.92 -10.73 2.13
C ASN A 70 15.74 -9.56 1.59
N ARG A 71 17.07 -9.63 1.64
CA ARG A 71 17.95 -8.57 1.12
C ARG A 71 17.78 -8.38 -0.40
N ASN A 72 17.75 -9.47 -1.14
CA ASN A 72 17.61 -9.44 -2.60
C ASN A 72 16.24 -8.86 -3.01
N VAL A 73 15.17 -9.40 -2.44
CA VAL A 73 13.80 -8.94 -2.68
C VAL A 73 13.62 -7.48 -2.26
N HIS A 74 14.20 -7.08 -1.13
CA HIS A 74 14.20 -5.69 -0.66
C HIS A 74 14.82 -4.73 -1.67
N SER A 75 16.02 -5.04 -2.18
CA SER A 75 16.68 -4.22 -3.20
C SER A 75 15.86 -4.13 -4.49
N ILE A 76 15.24 -5.23 -4.93
CA ILE A 76 14.39 -5.24 -6.12
C ILE A 76 13.15 -4.38 -5.91
N ILE A 77 12.44 -4.56 -4.80
CA ILE A 77 11.22 -3.80 -4.46
C ILE A 77 11.51 -2.31 -4.44
N LEU A 78 12.57 -1.86 -3.76
CA LEU A 78 12.94 -0.44 -3.73
C LEU A 78 13.31 0.09 -5.12
N SER A 79 14.00 -0.71 -5.93
CA SER A 79 14.35 -0.29 -7.29
C SER A 79 13.12 -0.10 -8.17
N LEU A 80 12.05 -0.87 -7.93
CA LEU A 80 10.80 -0.80 -8.67
C LEU A 80 9.86 0.29 -8.16
N MET A 81 10.33 1.21 -7.31
CA MET A 81 9.55 2.36 -6.85
C MET A 81 9.96 3.64 -7.58
N SER A 82 9.03 4.60 -7.65
CA SER A 82 9.38 6.01 -7.91
C SER A 82 10.30 6.56 -6.83
N ASN A 83 11.11 7.56 -7.20
CA ASN A 83 12.11 8.12 -6.29
C ASN A 83 11.44 8.72 -5.04
N GLU A 84 10.25 9.28 -5.20
CA GLU A 84 9.43 9.89 -4.14
C GLU A 84 8.94 8.83 -3.14
N ILE A 85 8.57 7.65 -3.62
CA ILE A 85 8.08 6.55 -2.79
C ILE A 85 9.25 5.77 -2.19
N GLN A 86 10.30 5.50 -2.97
CA GLN A 86 11.50 4.81 -2.52
C GLN A 86 12.10 5.46 -1.26
N LYS A 87 12.20 6.80 -1.23
CA LYS A 87 12.70 7.55 -0.05
C LYS A 87 11.89 7.31 1.23
N GLN A 88 10.61 6.93 1.11
CA GLN A 88 9.77 6.64 2.26
C GLN A 88 10.04 5.25 2.83
N TYR A 89 10.48 4.32 2.00
CA TYR A 89 10.66 2.91 2.35
C TYR A 89 12.13 2.46 2.47
N GLU A 90 13.10 3.26 2.04
CA GLU A 90 14.53 2.90 2.06
C GLU A 90 15.11 2.60 3.46
N ARG A 91 14.43 3.06 4.51
CA ARG A 91 14.86 2.84 5.91
C ARG A 91 14.33 1.55 6.53
N TYR A 92 13.42 0.86 5.85
CA TYR A 92 12.91 -0.42 6.34
C TYR A 92 13.98 -1.50 6.12
N GLU A 93 14.11 -2.42 7.08
CA GLU A 93 15.08 -3.52 7.00
C GLU A 93 14.46 -4.80 6.45
N ASP A 94 13.14 -4.95 6.61
CA ASP A 94 12.41 -6.14 6.21
C ASP A 94 11.32 -5.82 5.17
N VAL A 95 11.19 -6.72 4.19
CA VAL A 95 10.23 -6.60 3.10
C VAL A 95 8.80 -6.64 3.62
N TRP A 96 8.53 -7.46 4.63
CA TRP A 96 7.19 -7.62 5.18
C TRP A 96 6.63 -6.29 5.70
N SER A 97 7.41 -5.52 6.45
CA SER A 97 7.01 -4.20 6.95
C SER A 97 6.72 -3.21 5.83
N ILE A 98 7.52 -3.22 4.75
CA ILE A 98 7.24 -2.43 3.53
C ILE A 98 5.90 -2.85 2.94
N MET A 99 5.72 -4.13 2.67
CA MET A 99 4.51 -4.66 2.03
C MET A 99 3.26 -4.40 2.88
N HIS A 100 3.36 -4.54 4.20
CA HIS A 100 2.28 -4.26 5.14
C HIS A 100 1.89 -2.78 5.12
N SER A 101 2.86 -1.88 5.24
CA SER A 101 2.63 -0.42 5.20
C SER A 101 2.03 0.02 3.85
N MET A 102 2.59 -0.47 2.74
CA MET A 102 2.06 -0.17 1.41
C MET A 102 0.64 -0.68 1.21
N LYS A 103 0.30 -1.84 1.78
CA LYS A 103 -1.06 -2.38 1.72
C LYS A 103 -2.04 -1.44 2.43
N GLU A 104 -1.70 -0.98 3.63
CA GLU A 104 -2.55 -0.05 4.38
C GLU A 104 -2.74 1.29 3.64
N LEU A 105 -1.70 1.80 3.00
CA LEU A 105 -1.72 3.10 2.34
C LEU A 105 -2.32 3.07 0.92
N TYR A 106 -2.05 2.03 0.14
CA TYR A 106 -2.33 2.00 -1.30
C TYR A 106 -3.30 0.90 -1.74
N ALA A 107 -3.59 -0.11 -0.91
CA ALA A 107 -4.62 -1.09 -1.25
C ALA A 107 -6.06 -0.55 -1.03
N VAL A 108 -6.18 0.69 -0.57
CA VAL A 108 -7.39 1.35 -0.06
C VAL A 108 -7.75 2.49 -1.06
N PRO A 109 -9.01 2.56 -1.53
CA PRO A 109 -10.02 3.13 -0.68
C PRO A 109 -10.91 2.03 -0.14
N ASP A 110 -11.08 2.06 1.18
CA ASP A 110 -11.91 1.18 1.98
C ASP A 110 -13.23 1.05 1.25
N ARG A 111 -13.79 -0.16 1.17
CA ARG A 111 -15.13 -0.37 0.59
C ARG A 111 -16.11 0.68 1.12
N HIS A 112 -15.92 1.13 2.36
CA HIS A 112 -16.66 2.22 2.98
C HIS A 112 -16.31 3.61 2.48
N ILE A 113 -15.06 3.93 2.14
CA ILE A 113 -14.69 5.20 1.49
C ILE A 113 -15.23 5.24 0.06
N ARG A 114 -15.03 4.18 -0.74
CA ARG A 114 -15.63 4.09 -2.08
C ARG A 114 -17.15 4.19 -2.02
N TYR A 115 -17.75 3.48 -1.07
CA TYR A 115 -19.20 3.55 -0.85
C TYR A 115 -19.65 4.93 -0.36
N ALA A 116 -18.91 5.58 0.53
CA ALA A 116 -19.24 6.92 1.02
C ALA A 116 -19.12 7.96 -0.09
N VAL A 117 -18.08 7.88 -0.92
CA VAL A 117 -17.90 8.73 -2.11
C VAL A 117 -19.03 8.47 -3.10
N MET A 118 -19.31 7.22 -3.46
CA MET A 118 -20.43 6.87 -4.35
C MET A 118 -21.77 7.33 -3.76
N LYS A 119 -22.01 7.13 -2.46
CA LYS A 119 -23.25 7.55 -1.79
C LYS A 119 -23.40 9.06 -1.76
N ALA A 120 -22.32 9.81 -1.51
CA ALA A 120 -22.32 11.26 -1.57
C ALA A 120 -22.55 11.77 -3.00
N PHE A 121 -21.97 11.10 -3.99
CA PHE A 121 -22.14 11.38 -5.42
C PHE A 121 -23.58 11.13 -5.87
N PHE A 122 -24.13 9.91 -5.66
CA PHE A 122 -25.51 9.56 -6.02
C PHE A 122 -26.55 10.29 -5.17
N GLY A 123 -26.19 10.73 -3.96
CA GLY A 123 -27.06 11.49 -3.05
C GLY A 123 -27.04 13.01 -3.29
N ALA A 124 -26.10 13.52 -4.08
CA ALA A 124 -26.03 14.95 -4.38
C ALA A 124 -27.20 15.33 -5.30
N ARG A 125 -28.12 16.14 -4.77
CA ARG A 125 -29.23 16.70 -5.55
C ARG A 125 -28.85 18.09 -6.06
N MET A 126 -29.21 18.35 -7.30
CA MET A 126 -29.13 19.70 -7.87
C MET A 126 -30.23 20.56 -7.24
N ILE A 127 -29.88 21.78 -6.84
CA ILE A 127 -30.85 22.74 -6.33
C ILE A 127 -31.70 23.21 -7.52
N GLU A 128 -33.02 23.27 -7.34
CA GLU A 128 -33.93 23.71 -8.40
C GLU A 128 -33.58 25.14 -8.86
N GLY A 129 -33.51 25.33 -10.18
CA GLY A 129 -33.05 26.59 -10.79
C GLY A 129 -31.52 26.80 -10.81
N SER A 130 -30.72 25.88 -10.26
CA SER A 130 -29.24 25.97 -10.33
C SER A 130 -28.67 25.43 -11.64
N SER A 131 -27.51 25.97 -12.05
CA SER A 131 -26.82 25.56 -13.27
C SER A 131 -26.24 24.15 -13.14
N VAL A 132 -26.58 23.27 -14.10
CA VAL A 132 -26.04 21.91 -14.22
C VAL A 132 -24.51 21.91 -14.28
N ARG A 133 -23.90 22.87 -14.99
CA ARG A 133 -22.44 23.01 -15.09
C ARG A 133 -21.82 23.29 -13.73
N ASN A 134 -22.42 24.20 -12.97
CA ASN A 134 -21.91 24.57 -11.64
C ASN A 134 -22.10 23.41 -10.65
N HIS A 135 -23.21 22.69 -10.76
CA HIS A 135 -23.46 21.49 -9.96
C HIS A 135 -22.40 20.39 -10.24
N GLY A 136 -22.09 20.13 -11.52
CA GLY A 136 -21.06 19.17 -11.91
C GLY A 136 -19.68 19.51 -11.36
N VAL A 137 -19.27 20.78 -11.41
CA VAL A 137 -18.00 21.24 -10.82
C VAL A 137 -18.01 21.06 -9.29
N MET A 138 -19.13 21.36 -8.63
CA MET A 138 -19.27 21.17 -7.17
C MET A 138 -19.22 19.69 -6.75
N MET A 139 -19.78 18.78 -7.55
CA MET A 139 -19.69 17.34 -7.31
C MET A 139 -18.25 16.83 -7.39
N LEU A 140 -17.44 17.38 -8.31
CA LEU A 140 -16.02 17.05 -8.44
C LEU A 140 -15.16 17.68 -7.33
N LEU A 141 -15.49 18.90 -6.88
CA LEU A 141 -14.71 19.62 -5.85
C LEU A 141 -14.99 19.16 -4.41
N LYS A 142 -16.15 18.55 -4.12
CA LYS A 142 -16.44 17.95 -2.80
C LYS A 142 -15.51 16.77 -2.44
N GLU A 143 -14.72 16.30 -3.39
CA GLU A 143 -13.64 15.33 -3.19
C GLU A 143 -12.40 15.95 -2.50
N ALA A 144 -12.21 17.27 -2.61
CA ALA A 144 -11.00 17.97 -2.14
C ALA A 144 -11.12 18.61 -0.74
N ASP A 145 -12.34 18.89 -0.27
CA ASP A 145 -12.54 19.53 1.04
C ASP A 145 -13.17 18.53 2.02
N ARG A 146 -12.32 17.89 2.84
CA ARG A 146 -12.80 17.18 4.04
C ARG A 146 -13.30 18.25 5.02
N PRO A 147 -14.60 18.31 5.38
CA PRO A 147 -15.01 19.16 6.47
C PRO A 147 -14.54 18.54 7.79
N GLY A 148 -13.43 19.06 8.31
CA GLY A 148 -13.17 19.07 9.73
C GLY A 148 -14.39 19.67 10.43
N LYS A 149 -14.95 18.92 11.39
CA LYS A 149 -16.09 19.31 12.22
C LYS A 149 -16.03 20.80 12.59
N ARG A 150 -16.92 21.62 12.03
CA ARG A 150 -17.29 22.92 12.58
C ARG A 150 -18.79 22.98 12.79
N GLY A 151 -19.15 23.20 14.04
CA GLY A 151 -20.37 23.93 14.41
C GLY A 151 -21.53 23.08 14.91
N GLY A 152 -21.61 22.92 16.23
CA GLY A 152 -22.88 22.92 16.94
C GLY A 152 -22.89 24.14 17.86
N SER A 153 -23.44 25.25 17.36
CA SER A 153 -23.72 26.47 18.12
C SER A 153 -25.17 26.41 18.62
N GLY A 154 -25.38 26.83 19.88
CA GLY A 154 -26.55 27.63 20.22
C GLY A 154 -27.66 26.97 21.05
N ASN A 155 -27.77 27.51 22.27
CA ASN A 155 -28.97 27.77 23.06
C ASN A 155 -29.77 26.60 23.63
N ASN A 156 -29.85 26.61 24.98
CA ASN A 156 -31.15 26.49 25.61
C ASN A 156 -31.32 27.59 26.68
N LYS A 157 -32.18 28.56 26.38
CA LYS A 157 -32.88 29.39 27.36
C LYS A 157 -34.19 28.67 27.68
N ASN A 158 -34.46 28.36 28.95
CA ASN A 158 -35.68 28.76 29.67
C ASN A 158 -35.91 27.96 30.96
N THR A 159 -36.45 28.68 31.96
CA THR A 159 -37.33 28.26 33.07
C THR A 159 -36.74 27.30 34.10
N VAL A 160 -36.69 27.59 35.41
CA VAL A 160 -37.58 28.37 36.30
C VAL A 160 -36.74 29.19 37.28
#